data_AF-A0A8H8J6M9-F1
#
_entry.id   AF-A0A8H8J6M9-F1
#
_cell.length_a   1.000
_cell.length_b   1.000
_cell.length_c   1.000
_cell.angle_alpha   90.00
_cell.angle_beta   90.00
_cell.angle_gamma   90.00
#
_symmetry.space_group_name_H-M   'P 1'
#
loop_
_entity.id
_entity.type
_entity.pdbx_description
1 polymer ?
#
loop_
_entity_poly.entity_id
_entity_poly.type
_entity_poly.pdbx_seq_one_letter_code
_entity_poly.pdbx_strand_id
1 'polypeptide(L)'
;MNGEDYVEQVLKGPLLDFYRSLEEERGIEMYLVEDGASTHRRKLTQVARDELGIRSLPHPPSSPDLNPIEPLWQDLKKGIAKIPGSRNSLESLWKAAKQVWDGFTDEDVAKYTSQMDARVQAVKKAKGFHTRF
;
A
#
# COMPACT_ATOMS: atom_id res chain seq x y z
N MET A 1 8.36 0.71 13.11
CA MET A 1 7.46 -0.43 13.35
C MET A 1 8.28 -1.70 13.22
N ASN A 2 8.26 -2.57 14.23
CA ASN A 2 8.92 -3.89 14.15
C ASN A 2 7.93 -4.95 13.61
N GLY A 3 8.35 -6.22 13.57
CA GLY A 3 7.48 -7.30 13.05
C GLY A 3 6.29 -7.64 13.96
N GLU A 4 6.46 -7.53 15.28
CA GLU A 4 5.38 -7.77 16.27
C GLU A 4 4.33 -6.67 16.18
N ASP A 5 4.76 -5.40 16.16
CA ASP A 5 3.88 -4.25 15.96
C ASP A 5 3.10 -4.39 14.65
N TYR A 6 3.76 -4.84 13.58
CA TYR A 6 3.10 -5.03 12.28
C TYR A 6 2.02 -6.11 12.33
N VAL A 7 2.29 -7.22 13.01
CA VAL A 7 1.31 -8.30 13.17
C VAL A 7 0.11 -7.82 13.98
N GLU A 8 0.33 -7.19 15.13
CA GLU A 8 -0.76 -6.81 16.03
C GLU A 8 -1.55 -5.60 15.52
N GLN A 9 -0.88 -4.58 14.98
CA GLN A 9 -1.54 -3.32 14.61
C GLN A 9 -2.06 -3.30 13.17
N VAL A 10 -1.41 -4.04 12.26
CA VAL A 10 -1.76 -4.03 10.83
C VAL A 10 -2.43 -5.34 10.45
N LEU A 11 -1.71 -6.47 10.52
CA LEU A 11 -2.23 -7.74 10.01
C LEU A 11 -3.47 -8.22 10.76
N LYS A 12 -3.46 -8.21 12.09
CA LYS A 12 -4.63 -8.56 12.94
C LYS A 12 -5.60 -7.39 13.12
N GLY A 13 -5.19 -6.20 12.71
CA GLY A 13 -5.95 -4.96 12.84
C GLY A 13 -6.74 -4.63 11.57
N PRO A 14 -6.73 -3.36 11.13
CA PRO A 14 -7.59 -2.89 10.02
C PRO A 14 -7.44 -3.67 8.72
N LEU A 15 -6.26 -4.28 8.46
CA LEU A 15 -6.06 -5.04 7.24
C LEU A 15 -6.93 -6.30 7.19
N LEU A 16 -7.02 -7.05 8.29
CA LEU A 16 -7.82 -8.28 8.33
C LEU A 16 -9.30 -7.98 8.13
N ASP A 17 -9.79 -6.97 8.83
CA ASP A 17 -11.19 -6.55 8.76
C ASP A 17 -11.54 -6.15 7.33
N PHE A 18 -10.70 -5.31 6.70
CA PHE A 18 -10.89 -4.87 5.32
C PHE A 18 -10.76 -6.00 4.30
N TYR A 19 -9.76 -6.87 4.46
CA TYR A 19 -9.53 -8.02 3.59
C TYR A 19 -10.74 -8.95 3.57
N ARG A 20 -11.27 -9.30 4.75
CA ARG A 20 -12.45 -10.17 4.88
C ARG A 20 -13.71 -9.51 4.34
N SER A 21 -13.93 -8.22 4.63
CA SER A 21 -15.10 -7.52 4.09
C SER A 21 -15.07 -7.46 2.56
N LEU A 22 -13.89 -7.27 1.97
CA LEU A 22 -13.73 -7.24 0.51
C LEU A 22 -13.99 -8.60 -0.13
N GLU A 23 -13.45 -9.69 0.43
CA GLU A 23 -13.72 -11.04 -0.08
C GLU A 23 -15.21 -11.38 0.01
N GLU A 24 -15.87 -11.02 1.11
CA GLU A 24 -17.32 -11.20 1.28
C GLU A 24 -18.12 -10.37 0.26
N GLU A 25 -17.81 -9.09 0.10
CA GLU A 25 -18.50 -8.19 -0.84
C GLU A 25 -18.34 -8.66 -2.29
N ARG A 26 -17.13 -9.08 -2.67
CA ARG A 26 -16.78 -9.38 -4.08
C ARG A 26 -17.04 -10.84 -4.45
N GLY A 27 -17.13 -11.74 -3.48
CA GLY A 27 -17.28 -13.18 -3.69
C GLY A 27 -16.09 -13.81 -4.43
N ILE A 28 -14.92 -13.15 -4.38
CA ILE A 28 -13.67 -13.63 -4.98
C ILE A 28 -12.56 -13.58 -3.96
N GLU A 29 -11.58 -14.45 -4.16
CA GLU A 29 -10.35 -14.45 -3.38
C GLU A 29 -9.52 -13.20 -3.65
N MET A 30 -9.04 -12.57 -2.59
CA MET A 30 -8.19 -11.38 -2.66
C MET A 30 -6.72 -11.77 -2.45
N TYR A 31 -5.82 -10.91 -2.92
CA TYR A 31 -4.38 -11.06 -2.70
C TYR A 31 -3.80 -9.77 -2.15
N LEU A 32 -3.05 -9.88 -1.05
CA LEU A 32 -2.26 -8.81 -0.48
C LEU A 32 -0.96 -8.62 -1.27
N VAL A 33 -0.68 -7.37 -1.66
CA VAL A 33 0.61 -6.97 -2.26
C VAL A 33 1.37 -6.13 -1.23
N GLU A 34 2.58 -6.57 -0.88
CA GLU A 34 3.49 -5.87 0.04
C GLU A 34 4.85 -5.68 -0.64
N ASP A 35 5.56 -4.62 -0.27
CA ASP A 35 6.94 -4.43 -0.71
C ASP A 35 7.92 -5.36 0.04
N GLY A 36 9.19 -5.33 -0.37
CA GLY A 36 10.24 -6.15 0.22
C GLY A 36 10.76 -5.68 1.59
N ALA A 37 10.01 -4.84 2.34
CA ALA A 37 10.45 -4.36 3.64
C ALA A 37 10.80 -5.52 4.60
N SER A 38 11.77 -5.28 5.48
CA SER A 38 12.31 -6.34 6.36
C SER A 38 11.25 -6.87 7.32
N THR A 39 10.29 -6.04 7.74
CA THR A 39 9.15 -6.41 8.58
C THR A 39 8.24 -7.43 7.89
N HIS A 40 7.88 -7.22 6.62
CA HIS A 40 6.98 -8.10 5.86
C HIS A 40 7.58 -9.50 5.61
N ARG A 41 8.92 -9.56 5.55
CA ARG A 41 9.67 -10.80 5.29
C ARG A 41 10.04 -11.60 6.54
N ARG A 42 9.77 -11.11 7.75
CA ARG A 42 10.06 -11.86 8.98
C ARG A 42 9.24 -13.15 9.04
N LYS A 43 9.83 -14.20 9.62
CA LYS A 43 9.15 -15.50 9.82
C LYS A 43 7.85 -15.32 10.61
N LEU A 44 7.87 -14.51 11.67
CA LEU A 44 6.69 -14.19 12.47
C LEU A 44 5.54 -13.65 11.60
N THR A 45 5.84 -12.69 10.73
CA THR A 45 4.85 -12.05 9.85
C THR A 45 4.33 -13.02 8.79
N GLN A 46 5.18 -13.90 8.25
CA GLN A 46 4.77 -14.96 7.34
C GLN A 46 3.78 -15.92 8.02
N VAL A 47 4.13 -16.43 9.19
CA VAL A 47 3.26 -17.33 9.98
C VAL A 47 1.93 -16.66 10.31
N ALA A 48 1.95 -15.39 10.73
CA ALA A 48 0.72 -14.65 11.03
C ALA A 48 -0.19 -14.51 9.80
N ARG A 49 0.35 -14.23 8.60
CA ARG A 49 -0.45 -14.19 7.37
C ARG A 49 -1.09 -15.55 7.08
N ASP A 50 -0.33 -16.63 7.21
CA ASP A 50 -0.82 -18.00 6.98
C ASP A 50 -1.94 -18.38 7.97
N GLU A 51 -1.76 -18.09 9.27
CA GLU A 51 -2.76 -18.33 10.32
C GLU A 51 -4.04 -17.51 10.13
N LEU A 52 -3.91 -16.29 9.61
CA LEU A 52 -5.04 -15.40 9.32
C LEU A 52 -5.73 -15.71 7.98
N GLY A 53 -5.16 -16.60 7.16
CA GLY A 53 -5.65 -16.92 5.82
C GLY A 53 -5.43 -15.83 4.77
N ILE A 54 -4.52 -14.88 5.02
CA ILE A 54 -4.23 -13.78 4.12
C ILE A 54 -3.27 -14.27 3.03
N ARG A 55 -3.74 -14.32 1.78
CA ARG A 55 -2.89 -14.70 0.64
C ARG A 55 -2.08 -13.52 0.16
N SER A 56 -0.81 -13.74 -0.16
CA SER A 56 0.09 -12.71 -0.69
C SER A 56 0.44 -12.98 -2.14
N LEU A 57 0.48 -11.92 -2.96
CA LEU A 57 1.04 -11.97 -4.31
C LEU A 57 2.53 -11.58 -4.26
N PRO A 58 3.45 -12.37 -4.86
CA PRO A 58 4.87 -12.03 -4.88
C PRO A 58 5.13 -10.68 -5.57
N HIS A 59 5.82 -9.78 -4.88
CA HIS A 59 6.27 -8.50 -5.43
C HIS A 59 7.78 -8.53 -5.74
N PRO A 60 8.22 -8.17 -6.95
CA PRO A 60 9.66 -8.16 -7.27
C PRO A 60 10.44 -7.14 -6.41
N PRO A 61 11.68 -7.46 -5.99
CA PRO A 61 12.52 -6.51 -5.27
C PRO A 61 12.78 -5.23 -6.08
N SER A 62 12.97 -4.11 -5.39
CA SER A 62 13.34 -2.81 -5.99
C SER A 62 12.44 -2.37 -7.15
N SER A 63 11.14 -2.72 -7.10
CA SER A 63 10.17 -2.43 -8.15
C SER A 63 9.05 -1.49 -7.67
N PRO A 64 9.38 -0.24 -7.29
CA PRO A 64 8.36 0.75 -6.93
C PRO A 64 7.42 1.05 -8.11
N ASP A 65 7.92 0.96 -9.35
CA ASP A 65 7.15 1.11 -10.59
C ASP A 65 5.98 0.11 -10.72
N LEU A 66 6.00 -0.98 -9.95
CA LEU A 66 4.91 -1.98 -9.92
C LEU A 66 3.96 -1.78 -8.73
N ASN A 67 4.24 -0.85 -7.82
CA ASN A 67 3.41 -0.61 -6.65
C ASN A 67 2.53 0.63 -6.85
N PRO A 68 1.21 0.47 -7.09
CA PRO A 68 0.33 1.59 -7.43
C PRO A 68 0.11 2.58 -6.27
N ILE A 69 0.51 2.24 -5.04
CA ILE A 69 0.42 3.17 -3.90
C ILE A 69 1.50 4.26 -3.91
N GLU A 70 2.64 4.04 -4.58
CA GLU A 70 3.75 4.99 -4.64
C GLU A 70 3.35 6.38 -5.17
N PRO A 71 2.67 6.49 -6.33
CA PRO A 71 2.19 7.80 -6.79
C PRO A 71 1.10 8.40 -5.88
N LEU A 72 0.27 7.58 -5.22
CA LEU A 72 -0.71 8.07 -4.23
C LEU A 72 0.00 8.71 -3.02
N TRP A 73 1.11 8.13 -2.56
CA TRP A 73 1.95 8.75 -1.53
C TRP A 73 2.56 10.08 -1.98
N GLN A 74 2.94 10.22 -3.26
CA GLN A 74 3.40 11.49 -3.79
C GLN A 74 2.29 12.55 -3.76
N ASP A 75 1.07 12.18 -4.12
CA ASP A 75 -0.07 13.09 -4.09
C ASP A 75 -0.44 13.50 -2.66
N LEU A 76 -0.37 12.56 -1.70
CA LEU A 76 -0.54 12.86 -0.29
C LEU A 76 0.48 13.90 0.18
N LYS A 77 1.77 13.70 -0.12
CA LYS A 77 2.85 14.63 0.24
C LYS A 77 2.65 16.01 -0.39
N LYS A 78 2.22 16.07 -1.65
CA LYS A 78 1.89 17.34 -2.34
C LYS A 78 0.70 18.04 -1.67
N GLY A 79 -0.33 17.30 -1.27
CA GLY A 79 -1.48 17.83 -0.53
C GLY A 79 -1.07 18.43 0.81
N ILE A 80 -0.30 17.69 1.61
CA ILE A 80 0.22 18.14 2.91
C ILE A 80 1.06 19.42 2.74
N ALA A 81 1.91 19.46 1.70
CA ALA A 81 2.78 20.60 1.43
C ALA A 81 2.02 21.89 1.11
N LYS A 82 0.77 21.80 0.63
CA LYS A 82 -0.10 22.95 0.33
C LYS A 82 -0.80 23.52 1.57
N ILE A 83 -0.87 22.78 2.67
CA ILE A 83 -1.51 23.22 3.91
C ILE A 83 -0.54 24.13 4.70
N PRO A 84 -0.87 25.42 4.94
CA PRO A 84 -0.01 26.31 5.70
C PRO A 84 0.24 25.79 7.12
N GLY A 85 1.50 25.84 7.56
CA GLY A 85 1.88 25.40 8.90
C GLY A 85 1.92 23.88 9.11
N SER A 86 1.70 23.06 8.08
CA SER A 86 1.74 21.59 8.18
C SER A 86 3.09 21.02 8.63
N ARG A 87 4.16 21.80 8.58
CA ARG A 87 5.51 21.41 9.00
C ARG A 87 5.93 21.98 10.35
N ASN A 88 5.04 22.71 11.05
CA ASN A 88 5.39 23.43 12.27
C ASN A 88 5.57 22.49 13.47
N SER A 89 4.93 21.32 13.45
CA SER A 89 5.00 20.31 14.51
C SER A 89 4.57 18.95 13.99
N LEU A 90 4.87 17.89 14.75
CA LEU A 90 4.37 16.54 14.43
C LEU A 90 2.84 16.48 14.45
N GLU A 91 2.19 17.20 15.38
CA GLU A 91 0.74 17.26 15.47
C GLU A 91 0.10 17.95 14.26
N SER A 92 0.67 19.08 13.81
CA SER A 92 0.19 19.77 12.61
C SER A 92 0.42 18.94 11.35
N LEU A 93 1.53 18.22 11.26
CA LEU A 93 1.80 17.28 10.19
C LEU A 93 0.77 16.14 10.17
N TRP A 94 0.46 15.55 11.33
CA TRP A 94 -0.54 14.50 11.45
C TRP A 94 -1.94 14.97 11.03
N LYS A 95 -2.38 16.15 11.52
CA LYS A 95 -3.67 16.74 11.14
C LYS A 95 -3.75 17.00 9.63
N ALA A 96 -2.69 17.56 9.05
CA ALA A 96 -2.61 17.80 7.61
C ALA A 96 -2.63 16.49 6.80
N ALA A 97 -1.88 15.47 7.24
CA ALA A 97 -1.87 14.16 6.58
C ALA A 97 -3.26 13.51 6.61
N LYS A 98 -3.93 13.51 7.77
CA LYS A 98 -5.29 12.98 7.91
C LYS A 98 -6.28 13.74 7.02
N GLN A 99 -6.25 15.08 7.05
CA GLN A 99 -7.14 15.91 6.23
C GLN A 99 -6.99 15.60 4.73
N VAL A 100 -5.76 15.45 4.24
CA VAL A 100 -5.51 15.14 2.82
C VAL A 100 -5.92 13.71 2.50
N TRP A 101 -5.64 12.76 3.39
CA TRP A 101 -6.02 11.35 3.21
C TRP A 101 -7.53 11.16 3.14
N ASP A 102 -8.27 11.78 4.07
CA ASP A 102 -9.75 11.75 4.09
C ASP A 102 -10.37 12.41 2.85
N GLY A 103 -9.60 13.22 2.12
CA GLY A 103 -10.03 13.86 0.88
C GLY A 103 -9.78 13.04 -0.38
N PHE A 104 -9.10 11.89 -0.30
CA PHE A 104 -8.95 11.01 -1.45
C PHE A 104 -10.27 10.30 -1.77
N THR A 105 -10.54 10.21 -3.07
CA THR A 105 -11.69 9.51 -3.62
C THR A 105 -11.30 8.14 -4.16
N ASP A 106 -12.29 7.28 -4.39
CA ASP A 106 -12.06 6.01 -5.09
C ASP A 106 -11.49 6.24 -6.50
N GLU A 107 -11.86 7.34 -7.16
CA GLU A 107 -11.30 7.74 -8.45
C GLU A 107 -9.80 8.06 -8.37
N ASP A 108 -9.33 8.69 -7.29
CA ASP A 108 -7.90 8.98 -7.07
C ASP A 108 -7.09 7.69 -6.90
N VAL A 109 -7.67 6.68 -6.24
CA VAL A 109 -7.05 5.35 -6.09
C VAL A 109 -7.11 4.60 -7.43
N ALA A 110 -8.28 4.55 -8.07
CA ALA A 110 -8.53 3.88 -9.34
C ALA A 110 -7.64 4.42 -10.46
N LYS A 111 -7.33 5.71 -10.44
CA LYS A 111 -6.38 6.36 -11.36
C LYS A 111 -5.04 5.62 -11.42
N TYR A 112 -4.55 5.07 -10.31
CA TYR A 112 -3.27 4.36 -10.25
C TYR A 112 -3.42 2.84 -10.38
N THR A 113 -4.44 2.25 -9.75
CA THR A 113 -4.64 0.79 -9.76
C THR A 113 -5.11 0.28 -11.13
N SER A 114 -5.88 1.06 -11.88
CA SER A 114 -6.29 0.70 -13.26
C SER A 114 -5.14 0.60 -14.27
N GLN A 115 -3.93 1.07 -13.91
CA GLN A 115 -2.76 1.05 -14.78
C GLN A 115 -1.90 -0.20 -14.63
N MET A 116 -2.28 -1.16 -13.77
CA MET A 116 -1.44 -2.32 -13.46
C MET A 116 -1.07 -3.16 -14.68
N ASP A 117 -1.99 -3.38 -15.61
CA ASP A 117 -1.68 -4.07 -16.86
C ASP A 117 -0.61 -3.34 -17.67
N ALA A 118 -0.73 -2.01 -17.79
CA ALA A 118 0.24 -1.20 -18.50
C ALA A 118 1.63 -1.21 -17.82
N ARG A 119 1.67 -1.19 -16.48
CA ARG A 119 2.90 -1.32 -15.68
C ARG A 119 3.59 -2.66 -15.94
N VAL A 120 2.85 -3.77 -15.87
CA VAL A 120 3.38 -5.11 -16.13
C VAL A 120 3.91 -5.25 -17.56
N GLN A 121 3.18 -4.74 -18.57
CA GLN A 121 3.64 -4.77 -19.95
C GLN A 121 4.89 -3.91 -20.17
N ALA A 122 4.99 -2.75 -19.50
CA ALA A 122 6.18 -1.90 -19.57
C ALA A 122 7.41 -2.61 -18.99
N VAL A 123 7.29 -3.27 -17.83
CA VAL A 123 8.38 -4.04 -17.22
C VAL A 123 8.80 -5.21 -18.12
N LYS A 124 7.84 -5.93 -18.72
CA LYS A 124 8.14 -7.00 -19.68
C LYS A 124 8.91 -6.47 -20.89
N LYS A 125 8.47 -5.36 -21.48
CA LYS A 125 9.14 -4.70 -22.61
C LYS A 125 10.54 -4.22 -22.24
N ALA A 126 10.70 -3.70 -21.02
CA ALA A 126 11.98 -3.29 -20.46
C ALA A 126 12.83 -4.48 -19.99
N LYS A 127 12.40 -5.74 -20.17
CA LYS A 127 13.11 -6.94 -19.71
C LYS A 127 13.49 -6.90 -18.22
N GLY A 128 12.59 -6.34 -17.39
CA GLY A 128 12.80 -6.21 -15.95
C GLY A 128 13.53 -4.93 -15.52
N PHE A 129 13.97 -4.08 -16.45
CA PHE A 129 14.54 -2.76 -16.11
C PHE A 129 13.45 -1.72 -15.78
N HIS A 130 13.89 -0.60 -15.23
CA HIS A 130 13.05 0.54 -14.84
C HIS A 130 12.14 1.02 -15.97
N THR A 131 10.97 1.50 -15.56
CA THR A 131 9.94 2.03 -16.45
C THR A 131 9.63 3.48 -16.08
N ARG A 132 8.64 4.08 -16.75
CA ARG A 132 8.18 5.44 -16.48
C ARG A 132 7.18 5.55 -15.31
N PHE A 133 6.76 4.41 -14.77
CA PHE A 133 5.63 4.27 -13.86
C PHE A 133 6.03 4.38 -12.40
#